data_AF-A0A2V8SHR7-F1
#
_entry.id   AF-A0A2V8SHR7-F1
#
_cell.length_a   1.000
_cell.length_b   1.000
_cell.length_c   1.000
_cell.angle_alpha   90.00
_cell.angle_beta   90.00
_cell.angle_gamma   90.00
#
_symmetry.space_group_name_H-M   'P 1'
#
loop_
_entity.id
_entity.type
_entity.pdbx_description
1 polymer ?
#
loop_
_entity_poly.entity_id
_entity_poly.type
_entity_poly.pdbx_seq_one_letter_code
_entity_poly.pdbx_strand_id
1 'polypeptide(L)' 'MSWVASPHSPTLHFLIRATEPVLGPFRRIIPPVGMFDISPVVVLFLLDLLQRAVAVTMIRV' A
#
# COMPACT_ATOMS: atom_id res chain seq x y z
N MET A 1 -7.61 22.96 5.45
CA MET A 1 -7.23 21.63 4.90
C MET A 1 -5.93 21.17 5.57
N SER A 2 -5.95 20.79 6.86
CA SER A 2 -4.74 20.43 7.64
C SER A 2 -4.59 18.93 7.95
N TRP A 3 -5.58 18.10 7.59
CA TRP A 3 -5.61 16.66 7.88
C TRP A 3 -4.93 15.81 6.79
N VAL A 4 -4.74 16.39 5.60
CA VAL A 4 -3.91 15.82 4.53
C VAL A 4 -2.56 16.52 4.62
N ALA A 5 -1.48 15.73 4.69
CA ALA A 5 -0.12 16.26 4.73
C ALA A 5 0.08 17.29 3.61
N SER A 6 0.69 18.43 3.95
CA SER A 6 1.00 19.47 2.96
C SER A 6 1.75 18.83 1.78
N PRO A 7 1.40 19.14 0.51
CA PRO A 7 2.08 18.59 -0.66
C PRO A 7 3.60 18.80 -0.68
N HIS A 8 4.09 19.73 0.13
CA HIS A 8 5.51 20.08 0.28
C HIS A 8 6.16 19.47 1.53
N SER A 9 5.49 18.57 2.26
CA SER A 9 6.08 17.98 3.46
C SER A 9 7.14 16.92 3.07
N PRO A 10 8.37 17.01 3.62
CA PRO A 10 9.41 16.03 3.34
C PRO A 10 9.01 14.59 3.70
N THR A 11 8.18 14.43 4.74
CA THR A 11 7.67 13.13 5.21
C THR A 11 6.72 12.47 4.21
N LEU A 12 5.86 13.26 3.54
CA LEU A 12 4.97 12.73 2.51
C LEU A 12 5.78 12.25 1.29
N HIS A 13 6.77 13.05 0.87
CA HIS A 13 7.65 12.69 -0.25
C HIS A 13 8.45 11.43 0.03
N PHE A 14 8.94 11.30 1.27
CA PHE A 14 9.61 10.08 1.71
C PHE A 14 8.66 8.88 1.66
N LEU A 15 7.44 8.99 2.21
CA LEU A 15 6.46 7.90 2.21
C LEU A 15 6.09 7.45 0.79
N ILE A 16 5.85 8.40 -0.12
CA ILE A 16 5.56 8.10 -1.53
C ILE A 16 6.74 7.34 -2.15
N ARG A 17 7.97 7.84 -2.02
CA ARG A 17 9.16 7.18 -2.61
C ARG A 17 9.42 5.80 -2.01
N ALA A 18 9.19 5.62 -0.71
CA ALA A 18 9.39 4.34 -0.04
C ALA A 18 8.35 3.30 -0.47
N THR A 19 7.12 3.74 -0.72
CA THR A 19 6.01 2.84 -1.10
C THR A 19 5.89 2.63 -2.62
N GLU A 20 6.45 3.51 -3.44
CA GLU A 20 6.35 3.46 -4.91
C GLU A 20 6.81 2.13 -5.54
N PRO A 21 7.92 1.48 -5.11
CA PRO A 21 8.33 0.20 -5.70
C PRO A 21 7.27 -0.91 -5.54
N VAL A 22 6.47 -0.82 -4.48
CA VAL A 22 5.38 -1.77 -4.21
C VAL A 22 4.08 -1.28 -4.82
N LEU A 23 3.67 -0.04 -4.60
CA LEU A 23 2.38 0.49 -5.09
C LEU A 23 2.35 0.72 -6.61
N GLY A 24 3.48 1.11 -7.22
CA GLY A 24 3.59 1.44 -8.64
C GLY A 24 3.15 0.31 -9.57
N PRO A 25 3.65 -0.94 -9.40
CA PRO A 25 3.17 -2.09 -10.15
C PRO A 25 1.66 -2.36 -9.96
N PHE A 26 1.14 -2.21 -8.75
CA PHE A 26 -0.27 -2.45 -8.45
C PHE A 26 -1.17 -1.39 -9.11
N ARG A 27 -0.76 -0.13 -9.16
CA ARG A 27 -1.46 0.95 -9.88
C ARG A 27 -1.55 0.72 -11.39
N ARG A 28 -0.63 -0.07 -11.96
CA ARG A 28 -0.68 -0.44 -13.39
C ARG A 28 -1.70 -1.53 -13.68
N ILE A 29 -1.99 -2.37 -12.69
CA ILE A 29 -2.91 -3.51 -12.81
C ILE A 29 -4.32 -3.09 -12.38
N ILE A 30 -4.41 -2.27 -11.33
CA ILE A 30 -5.66 -1.85 -10.73
C ILE A 30 -6.03 -0.48 -11.32
N PRO A 31 -7.10 -0.38 -12.13
CA PRO A 31 -7.55 0.90 -12.62
C PRO A 31 -7.95 1.80 -11.45
N PRO A 32 -7.60 3.10 -11.48
CA PRO A 32 -7.99 4.04 -10.43
C PRO A 32 -9.52 4.15 -10.37
N VAL A 33 -10.07 4.19 -9.15
CA VAL A 33 -11.50 4.36 -8.93
C VAL A 33 -11.78 5.85 -8.81
N GLY A 34 -12.05 6.49 -9.95
CA GLY A 34 -12.18 7.95 -10.03
C GLY A 34 -10.84 8.63 -9.70
N MET A 35 -10.83 9.48 -8.67
CA MET A 35 -9.62 10.19 -8.22
C MET A 35 -8.90 9.48 -7.07
N PHE A 36 -9.39 8.32 -6.62
CA PHE A 36 -8.84 7.59 -5.49
C PHE A 36 -7.92 6.44 -5.94
N ASP A 37 -6.75 6.38 -5.33
CA ASP A 37 -5.84 5.24 -5.44
C ASP A 37 -6.22 4.18 -4.41
N ILE A 38 -6.80 3.07 -4.87
CA ILE A 38 -7.15 1.92 -4.03
C ILE A 38 -6.00 0.92 -3.87
N SER A 39 -4.89 1.11 -4.58
CA SER A 39 -3.73 0.21 -4.54
C SER A 39 -3.17 0.01 -3.12
N PRO A 40 -3.08 1.03 -2.24
CA PRO A 40 -2.63 0.83 -0.87
C PRO A 40 -3.49 -0.16 -0.08
N VAL A 41 -4.82 -0.09 -0.24
CA VAL A 41 -5.75 -1.00 0.45
C VAL A 41 -5.53 -2.44 -0.02
N VAL A 42 -5.37 -2.63 -1.34
CA VAL A 42 -5.14 -3.96 -1.92
C VAL A 42 -3.80 -4.53 -1.45
N VAL A 43 -2.73 -3.73 -1.43
CA VAL A 43 -1.42 -4.17 -0.95
C VAL A 43 -1.47 -4.56 0.53
N LEU A 44 -2.13 -3.77 1.37
CA LEU A 44 -2.30 -4.10 2.79
C LEU A 44 -3.10 -5.38 3.00
N PHE A 45 -4.16 -5.58 2.23
CA PHE A 45 -4.97 -6.80 2.29
C PHE A 45 -4.17 -8.04 1.89
N LEU A 46 -3.41 -7.96 0.80
CA LEU A 46 -2.54 -9.06 0.36
C LEU A 46 -1.43 -9.35 1.38
N LEU A 47 -0.88 -8.31 2.01
CA LEU A 47 0.13 -8.48 3.05
C LEU A 47 -0.43 -9.19 4.29
N ASP A 48 -1.65 -8.84 4.74
CA ASP A 48 -2.34 -9.55 5.83
C ASP A 48 -2.60 -11.02 5.46
N LEU A 49 -3.08 -11.29 4.25
CA LEU A 49 -3.30 -12.65 3.76
C LEU A 49 -2.00 -13.47 3.75
N LEU A 50 -0.91 -12.87 3.27
CA LEU A 50 0.41 -13.50 3.24
C LEU A 50 0.92 -13.79 4.66
N GLN A 51 0.80 -12.84 5.59
CA GLN A 51 1.17 -13.03 6.99
C GLN A 51 0.39 -14.19 7.62
N ARG A 52 -0.92 -14.26 7.40
CA ARG A 52 -1.76 -15.37 7.89
C ARG A 52 -1.37 -16.70 7.27
N ALA A 53 -1.13 -16.75 5.97
CA ALA A 53 -0.72 -17.97 5.28
C ALA A 53 0.62 -18.50 5.82
N VAL A 54 1.59 -17.61 6.02
CA VAL A 54 2.88 -17.94 6.64
C VAL A 54 2.68 -18.43 8.07
N ALA A 55 1.93 -17.69 8.90
CA ALA A 55 1.69 -18.07 10.29
C ALA A 55 0.99 -19.44 10.42
N VAL A 56 -0.04 -19.69 9.59
CA VAL A 56 -0.74 -20.97 9.55
C VAL A 56 0.19 -22.10 9.12
N THR A 57 1.06 -21.86 8.15
CA THR A 57 2.05 -22.86 7.71
C THR A 57 3.06 -23.15 8.82
N MET A 58 3.53 -22.11 9.53
CA MET A 58 4.46 -22.26 10.66
C MET A 58 3.84 -22.98 11.86
N ILE A 59 2.56 -22.79 12.16
CA ILE A 59 1.86 -23.48 13.27
C ILE A 59 1.63 -24.96 12.95
N ARG A 60 1.53 -25.31 11.66
CA ARG A 60 1.22 -26.67 11.21
C ARG A 60 2.45 -27.57 11.03
N VAL A 61 3.67 -27.00 11.07
CA VAL A 61 4.96 -27.71 11.01
C VAL A 61 5.47 -27.92 12.44
#